data_AF-A0A959EML2-F1
#
_entry.id   AF-A0A959EML2-F1
#
_cell.length_a   1.000
_cell.length_b   1.000
_cell.length_c   1.000
_cell.angle_alpha   90.00
_cell.angle_beta   90.00
_cell.angle_gamma   90.00
#
_symmetry.space_group_name_H-M   'P 1'
#
loop_
_entity.id
_entity.type
_entity.pdbx_description
1 polymer ?
#
loop_
_entity_poly.entity_id
_entity_poly.type
_entity_poly.pdbx_seq_one_letter_code
_entity_poly.pdbx_strand_id
1 'polypeptide(L)'
;RHYFPNMLEDSIAQMPSMPLVEGALHQAGFAIEKTEAYEIRDDLQDLFLYAGKDRPELYLDAEVRQGISSFSNLANAAEVEGGLTELQRDLRSGKIEEVVARYRHDLGDYLFIVGVVPR
;
A
#
# COMPACT_ATOMS: atom_id res chain seq x y z
N ARG A 1 0.69 4.92 7.21
CA ARG A 1 -0.14 6.03 7.79
C ARG A 1 0.68 7.02 8.62
N HIS A 2 1.82 6.66 9.22
CA HIS A 2 2.57 7.59 10.08
C HIS A 2 3.13 8.82 9.33
N TYR A 3 3.88 8.59 8.23
CA TYR A 3 4.57 9.66 7.51
C TYR A 3 3.76 10.29 6.37
N PHE A 4 2.88 9.52 5.73
CA PHE A 4 2.08 9.95 4.58
C PHE A 4 0.58 9.58 4.79
N PRO A 5 -0.09 10.12 5.82
CA PRO A 5 -1.46 9.75 6.15
C PRO A 5 -2.48 10.09 5.06
N ASN A 6 -2.48 11.32 4.56
CA ASN A 6 -3.47 11.81 3.59
C ASN A 6 -3.29 11.11 2.24
N MET A 7 -2.06 11.01 1.75
CA MET A 7 -1.75 10.29 0.50
C MET A 7 -2.23 8.83 0.54
N LEU A 8 -2.05 8.16 1.69
CA LEU A 8 -2.53 6.79 1.85
C LEU A 8 -4.06 6.73 1.95
N GLU A 9 -4.70 7.70 2.60
CA GLU A 9 -6.16 7.82 2.66
C GLU A 9 -6.77 8.05 1.26
N ASP A 10 -6.20 8.96 0.47
CA ASP A 10 -6.58 9.20 -0.93
C ASP A 10 -6.45 7.95 -1.79
N SER A 11 -5.42 7.14 -1.54
CA SER A 11 -5.18 5.88 -2.27
C SER A 11 -6.22 4.83 -1.87
N ILE A 12 -6.57 4.75 -0.58
CA ILE A 12 -7.61 3.84 -0.07
C ILE A 12 -8.99 4.23 -0.60
N ALA A 13 -9.28 5.54 -0.67
CA ALA A 13 -10.57 6.05 -1.14
C ALA A 13 -10.87 5.68 -2.61
N GLN A 14 -9.84 5.38 -3.39
CA GLN A 14 -9.98 4.92 -4.78
C GLN A 14 -10.20 3.41 -4.92
N MET A 15 -9.98 2.62 -3.85
CA MET A 15 -10.13 1.17 -3.90
C MET A 15 -11.63 0.79 -3.90
N PRO A 16 -12.06 -0.13 -4.79
CA PRO A 16 -13.43 -0.61 -4.78
C PRO A 16 -13.69 -1.43 -3.51
N SER A 17 -14.92 -1.37 -3.01
CA SER A 17 -15.36 -2.26 -1.94
C SER A 17 -15.51 -3.69 -2.44
N MET A 18 -15.36 -4.69 -1.56
CA MET A 18 -15.56 -6.10 -1.95
C MET A 18 -16.92 -6.38 -2.60
N PRO A 19 -18.07 -5.83 -2.12
CA PRO A 19 -19.34 -6.01 -2.80
C PRO A 19 -19.37 -5.46 -4.23
N LEU A 20 -18.66 -4.35 -4.49
CA LEU A 20 -18.55 -3.79 -5.83
C LEU A 20 -17.73 -4.71 -6.74
N VAL A 21 -16.61 -5.25 -6.25
CA VAL A 21 -15.78 -6.21 -7.00
C VAL A 21 -16.55 -7.49 -7.30
N GLU A 22 -17.22 -8.07 -6.30
CA GLU A 22 -18.05 -9.27 -6.45
C GLU A 22 -19.18 -9.05 -7.47
N GLY A 23 -19.90 -7.94 -7.35
CA GLY A 23 -20.96 -7.58 -8.28
C GLY A 23 -20.45 -7.44 -9.72
N ALA A 24 -19.28 -6.83 -9.92
CA ALA A 24 -18.65 -6.70 -11.23
C ALA A 24 -18.22 -8.05 -11.82
N LEU A 25 -17.64 -8.94 -11.00
CA LEU A 25 -17.29 -10.31 -11.41
C LEU A 25 -18.52 -11.11 -11.83
N HIS A 26 -19.59 -11.06 -11.03
CA HIS A 26 -20.85 -11.73 -11.32
C HIS A 26 -21.49 -11.21 -12.62
N GLN A 27 -21.49 -9.90 -12.84
CA GLN A 27 -21.98 -9.31 -14.09
C GLN A 27 -21.17 -9.75 -15.32
N ALA A 28 -19.87 -10.01 -15.12
CA ALA A 28 -18.99 -10.54 -16.16
C ALA A 28 -19.08 -12.06 -16.35
N GLY A 29 -19.94 -12.77 -15.60
CA GLY A 29 -20.14 -14.22 -15.69
C GLY A 29 -19.13 -15.06 -14.89
N PHE A 30 -18.38 -14.43 -13.99
CA PHE A 30 -17.50 -15.12 -13.05
C PHE A 30 -18.18 -15.28 -11.69
N ALA A 31 -17.83 -16.34 -10.96
CA ALA A 31 -18.08 -16.48 -9.53
C ALA A 31 -16.75 -16.42 -8.79
N ILE A 32 -16.73 -15.88 -7.57
CA ILE A 32 -15.54 -15.93 -6.71
C ILE A 32 -15.38 -17.36 -6.20
N GLU A 33 -14.28 -18.03 -6.56
CA GLU A 33 -13.93 -19.36 -6.06
C GLU A 33 -13.27 -19.27 -4.68
N LYS A 34 -12.31 -18.36 -4.55
CA LYS A 34 -11.55 -18.16 -3.31
C LYS A 34 -10.91 -16.79 -3.24
N THR A 35 -10.49 -16.43 -2.03
CA THR A 35 -9.62 -15.30 -1.76
C THR A 35 -8.38 -15.74 -1.00
N GLU A 36 -7.30 -14.99 -1.12
CA GLU A 36 -6.04 -15.27 -0.45
C GLU A 36 -5.41 -13.97 0.04
N ALA A 37 -5.17 -13.86 1.35
CA ALA A 37 -4.46 -12.73 1.92
C ALA A 37 -2.99 -12.79 1.51
N TYR A 38 -2.44 -11.65 1.10
CA TYR A 38 -1.05 -11.50 0.69
C TYR A 38 -0.34 -10.50 1.56
N GLU A 39 0.75 -10.94 2.17
CA GLU A 39 1.70 -10.11 2.91
C GLU A 39 2.84 -9.71 1.98
N ILE A 40 3.19 -8.43 1.99
CA ILE A 40 4.35 -7.90 1.28
C ILE A 40 5.61 -8.56 1.82
N ARG A 41 6.49 -8.88 0.87
CA ARG A 41 7.75 -9.55 1.13
C ARG A 41 8.91 -8.60 0.88
N ASP A 42 9.98 -8.77 1.64
CA ASP A 42 11.18 -7.95 1.51
C ASP A 42 11.95 -8.20 0.20
N ASP A 43 11.68 -9.31 -0.50
CA ASP A 43 12.31 -9.66 -1.78
C ASP A 43 11.53 -9.15 -3.01
N LEU A 44 10.52 -8.30 -2.80
CA LEU A 44 9.71 -7.73 -3.87
C LEU A 44 10.55 -6.82 -4.79
N GLN A 45 10.47 -7.07 -6.10
CA GLN A 45 11.14 -6.26 -7.13
C GLN A 45 10.26 -5.13 -7.66
N ASP A 46 8.94 -5.32 -7.66
CA ASP A 46 7.98 -4.30 -8.05
C ASP A 46 7.61 -3.43 -6.84
N LEU A 47 8.15 -2.22 -6.79
CA LEU A 47 8.06 -1.33 -5.63
C LEU A 47 6.83 -0.43 -5.67
N PHE A 48 5.64 -1.04 -5.61
CA PHE A 48 4.38 -0.30 -5.49
C PHE A 48 4.17 0.29 -4.08
N LEU A 49 3.05 1.02 -3.89
CA LEU A 49 2.79 1.90 -2.73
C LEU A 49 3.13 1.33 -1.35
N TYR A 50 2.92 0.02 -1.12
CA TYR A 50 3.13 -0.60 0.19
C TYR A 50 4.44 -1.41 0.31
N ALA A 51 5.29 -1.41 -0.73
CA ALA A 51 6.52 -2.20 -0.79
C ALA A 51 7.56 -1.86 0.29
N GLY A 52 7.52 -0.63 0.83
CA GLY A 52 8.39 -0.16 1.91
C GLY A 52 7.79 -0.27 3.31
N LYS A 53 6.77 -1.11 3.55
CA LYS A 53 6.15 -1.23 4.89
C LYS A 53 7.16 -1.59 5.99
N ASP A 54 8.06 -2.52 5.68
CA ASP A 54 9.13 -2.99 6.58
C ASP A 54 10.51 -2.41 6.21
N ARG A 55 10.61 -1.76 5.03
CA ARG A 55 11.81 -1.07 4.52
C ARG A 55 11.49 0.39 4.14
N PRO A 56 11.10 1.23 5.12
CA PRO A 56 10.59 2.57 4.84
C PRO A 56 11.65 3.49 4.24
N GLU A 57 12.94 3.19 4.36
CA GLU A 57 14.03 3.89 3.68
C GLU A 57 13.90 3.88 2.15
N LEU A 58 13.20 2.90 1.56
CA LEU A 58 12.91 2.89 0.12
C LEU A 58 12.17 4.15 -0.32
N TYR A 59 11.30 4.69 0.52
CA TYR A 59 10.57 5.90 0.20
C TYR A 59 11.43 7.15 0.23
N LEU A 60 12.69 7.11 0.71
CA LEU A 60 13.62 8.24 0.60
C LEU A 60 14.20 8.37 -0.81
N ASP A 61 14.23 7.29 -1.58
CA ASP A 61 14.65 7.28 -2.97
C ASP A 61 13.61 7.96 -3.86
N ALA A 62 14.04 8.97 -4.61
CA ALA A 62 13.17 9.70 -5.51
C ALA A 62 12.69 8.85 -6.70
N GLU A 63 13.51 7.90 -7.20
CA GLU A 63 13.14 7.03 -8.31
C GLU A 63 12.03 6.06 -7.89
N VAL A 64 12.13 5.49 -6.68
CA VAL A 64 11.07 4.65 -6.10
C VAL A 64 9.76 5.44 -5.99
N ARG A 65 9.80 6.66 -5.45
CA ARG A 65 8.59 7.50 -5.35
C ARG A 65 8.01 7.86 -6.71
N GLN A 66 8.83 8.12 -7.73
CA GLN A 66 8.36 8.41 -9.08
C GLN A 66 7.63 7.21 -9.73
N GLY A 67 8.00 5.98 -9.36
CA GLY A 67 7.32 4.76 -9.78
C GLY A 67 5.96 4.53 -9.11
N ILE A 68 5.65 5.27 -8.03
CA ILE A 68 4.43 5.10 -7.24
C ILE A 68 3.48 6.28 -7.51
N SER A 69 2.35 5.98 -8.15
CA SER A 69 1.37 6.99 -8.58
C SER A 69 0.86 7.88 -7.44
N SER A 70 0.69 7.34 -6.23
CA SER A 70 0.21 8.10 -5.07
C SER A 70 1.12 9.27 -4.69
N PHE A 71 2.45 9.13 -4.86
CA PHE A 71 3.41 10.20 -4.60
C PHE A 71 3.42 11.27 -5.70
N SER A 72 2.86 10.98 -6.87
CA SER A 72 2.80 11.93 -8.00
C SER A 72 1.63 12.91 -7.91
N ASN A 73 0.72 12.72 -6.95
CA ASN A 73 -0.40 13.65 -6.76
C ASN A 73 0.08 14.96 -6.11
N LEU A 74 0.00 16.07 -6.86
CA LEU A 74 0.44 17.39 -6.40
C LEU A 74 -0.29 17.86 -5.12
N ALA A 75 -1.53 17.40 -4.89
CA ALA A 75 -2.28 17.71 -3.68
C ALA A 75 -1.56 17.25 -2.40
N ASN A 76 -0.71 16.23 -2.51
CA ASN A 76 0.02 15.63 -1.39
C ASN A 76 1.48 16.12 -1.28
N ALA A 77 1.93 17.05 -2.13
CA ALA A 77 3.34 17.46 -2.19
C ALA A 77 3.89 17.97 -0.85
N ALA A 78 3.10 18.79 -0.13
CA ALA A 78 3.50 19.33 1.17
C ALA A 78 3.58 18.24 2.26
N GLU A 79 2.65 17.29 2.25
CA GLU A 79 2.71 16.13 3.14
C GLU A 79 3.93 15.27 2.83
N VAL A 80 4.19 15.00 1.55
CA VAL A 80 5.32 14.17 1.13
C VAL A 80 6.64 14.78 1.59
N GLU A 81 6.85 16.08 1.42
CA GLU A 81 8.07 16.75 1.90
C GLU A 81 8.24 16.66 3.44
N GLY A 82 7.17 16.93 4.19
CA GLY A 82 7.16 16.83 5.64
C GLY A 82 7.41 15.39 6.12
N GLY A 83 6.67 14.43 5.56
CA GLY A 83 6.77 13.02 5.86
C GLY A 83 8.15 12.43 5.57
N LEU A 84 8.80 12.85 4.48
CA LEU A 84 10.18 12.45 4.17
C LEU A 84 11.17 12.99 5.19
N THR A 85 10.99 14.24 5.63
CA THR A 85 11.84 14.85 6.67
C THR A 85 11.71 14.11 8.00
N GLU A 86 10.49 13.75 8.39
CA GLU A 86 10.21 12.98 9.61
C GLU A 86 10.74 11.55 9.51
N LEU A 87 10.48 10.87 8.40
CA LEU A 87 11.00 9.54 8.13
C LEU A 87 12.53 9.51 8.23
N GLN A 88 13.22 10.47 7.61
CA GLN A 88 14.67 10.54 7.68
C GLN A 88 15.18 10.79 9.11
N ARG A 89 14.45 11.57 9.92
CA ARG A 89 14.76 11.79 11.34
C ARG A 89 14.60 10.52 12.16
N ASP A 90 13.52 9.78 11.95
CA ASP A 90 13.23 8.55 12.69
C ASP A 90 14.17 7.41 12.29
N LEU A 91 14.55 7.31 11.01
CA LEU A 91 15.61 6.41 10.54
C LEU A 91 16.95 6.70 11.23
N ARG A 92 17.36 7.98 11.30
CA ARG A 92 18.62 8.36 11.97
C ARG A 92 18.63 8.10 13.48
N SER A 93 17.48 8.20 14.13
CA SER A 93 17.35 8.04 15.58
C SER A 93 17.05 6.60 16.02
N GLY A 94 16.77 5.69 15.08
CA GLY A 94 16.34 4.32 15.37
C GLY A 94 14.85 4.19 15.74
N LYS A 95 14.13 5.30 15.93
CA LYS A 95 12.69 5.32 16.27
C LYS A 95 11.81 4.64 15.21
N ILE A 96 12.32 4.50 13.98
CA ILE A 96 11.63 3.81 12.89
C ILE A 96 11.19 2.38 13.27
N GLU A 97 11.98 1.68 14.09
CA GLU A 97 11.68 0.30 14.51
C GLU A 97 10.40 0.24 15.36
N GLU A 98 10.22 1.22 16.26
CA GLU A 98 9.02 1.36 17.06
C GLU A 98 7.80 1.72 16.20
N VAL A 99 8.00 2.57 15.19
CA VAL A 99 6.93 2.96 14.26
C VAL A 99 6.48 1.75 13.46
N VAL A 100 7.40 1.01 12.83
CA VAL A 100 7.08 -0.22 12.07
C VAL A 100 6.39 -1.24 12.97
N ALA A 101 6.92 -1.50 14.16
CA ALA A 101 6.34 -2.45 15.11
C ALA A 101 4.89 -2.12 15.48
N ARG A 102 4.54 -0.83 15.60
CA ARG A 102 3.18 -0.38 15.94
C ARG A 102 2.14 -0.70 14.87
N TYR A 103 2.56 -0.81 13.61
CA TYR A 103 1.66 -1.08 12.48
C TYR A 103 1.64 -2.55 12.06
N ARG A 104 2.38 -3.44 12.73
CA ARG A 104 2.35 -4.88 12.43
C ARG A 104 0.97 -5.48 12.67
N HIS A 105 0.55 -6.32 11.73
CA HIS A 105 -0.68 -7.11 11.79
C HIS A 105 -0.50 -8.42 11.01
N ASP A 106 -1.48 -9.31 11.09
CA ASP A 106 -1.55 -10.60 10.39
C ASP A 106 -2.78 -10.72 9.47
N LEU A 107 -3.35 -9.57 9.08
CA LEU A 107 -4.59 -9.49 8.29
C LEU A 107 -4.36 -9.58 6.77
N GLY A 108 -3.12 -9.61 6.28
CA GLY A 108 -2.79 -9.37 4.87
C GLY A 108 -2.69 -7.89 4.53
N ASP A 109 -1.82 -7.57 3.57
CA ASP A 109 -1.68 -6.22 3.01
C ASP A 109 -2.52 -6.05 1.74
N TYR A 110 -2.66 -7.13 0.98
CA TYR A 110 -3.47 -7.22 -0.23
C TYR A 110 -4.33 -8.48 -0.20
N LEU A 111 -5.36 -8.51 -1.05
CA LEU A 111 -6.23 -9.66 -1.20
C LEU A 111 -6.24 -10.10 -2.67
N PHE A 112 -5.78 -11.32 -2.92
CA PHE A 112 -6.02 -11.97 -4.20
C PHE A 112 -7.46 -12.51 -4.24
N ILE A 113 -8.12 -12.33 -5.38
CA ILE A 113 -9.47 -12.82 -5.63
C ILE A 113 -9.40 -13.68 -6.88
N VAL A 114 -9.79 -14.95 -6.77
CA VAL A 114 -9.81 -15.89 -7.89
C VAL A 114 -11.24 -16.05 -8.39
N GLY A 115 -11.49 -15.60 -9.61
CA GLY A 115 -12.77 -15.77 -10.30
C GLY A 115 -12.75 -16.97 -11.24
N VAL A 116 -13.84 -17.71 -11.30
CA VAL A 116 -14.04 -18.85 -12.22
C VAL A 116 -15.32 -18.68 -13.02
N VAL A 117 -15.33 -19.15 -14.26
CA VAL A 117 -16.57 -19.25 -15.04
C VAL A 117 -17.30 -20.53 -14.61
N PRO A 118 -18.51 -20.43 -14.03
CA PRO A 118 -19.29 -21.61 -13.68
C PRO A 118 -19.56 -22.47 -14.92
N ARG A 119 -19.38 -23.78 -14.82
CA ARG A 119 -19.73 -24.74 -15.89
C ARG A 119 -21.22 -25.07 -15.87
#